data_AF-A0A7V1GHE6-F1
#
_entry.id   AF-A0A7V1GHE6-F1
#
_cell.length_a   1.000
_cell.length_b   1.000
_cell.length_c   1.000
_cell.angle_alpha   90.00
_cell.angle_beta   90.00
_cell.angle_gamma   90.00
#
_symmetry.space_group_name_H-M   'P 1'
#
loop_
_entity.id
_entity.type
_entity.pdbx_description
1 polymer ?
#
loop_
_entity_poly.entity_id
_entity_poly.type
_entity_poly.pdbx_seq_one_letter_code
_entity_poly.pdbx_strand_id
1 'polypeptide(L)'
;MSPIDHKREHASFRIDDALYLDYQFVEADELAPAWQHDTSSFCDDLIHLREISLQSGHMLANIRKRHPEIGHYLALLDKKIEILSQIAGTIGLGGEVKPNHTVNIGTDGMSFDSTEALALDSPLRLKLVLFPSHLCLHLQSRVTASKELQQGYRIEVEFEQVGETEHETLIRHLIEKQSAALRRERDE
;
A
#
# COMPACT_ATOMS: atom_id res chain seq x y z
N MET A 1 -12.72 -5.74 24.23
CA MET A 1 -12.17 -6.50 23.09
C MET A 1 -10.69 -6.20 22.99
N SER A 2 -9.85 -7.22 22.79
CA SER A 2 -8.39 -7.07 22.82
C SER A 2 -7.87 -6.65 21.43
N PRO A 3 -6.77 -5.88 21.32
CA PRO A 3 -6.16 -5.52 20.02
C PRO A 3 -5.82 -6.74 19.13
N ILE A 4 -5.64 -7.90 19.75
CA ILE A 4 -5.34 -9.18 19.08
C ILE A 4 -6.55 -9.72 18.31
N ASP A 5 -7.78 -9.45 18.77
CA ASP A 5 -9.00 -9.92 18.12
C ASP A 5 -9.26 -9.16 16.81
N HIS A 6 -9.02 -7.84 16.80
CA HIS A 6 -9.12 -7.02 15.58
C HIS A 6 -8.13 -7.47 14.50
N LYS A 7 -6.89 -7.83 14.89
CA LYS A 7 -5.87 -8.28 13.93
C LYS A 7 -6.21 -9.62 13.27
N ARG A 8 -6.95 -10.51 13.97
CA ARG A 8 -7.39 -11.81 13.43
C ARG A 8 -8.62 -11.71 12.53
N GLU A 9 -9.57 -10.83 12.85
CA GLU A 9 -10.74 -10.62 11.97
C GLU A 9 -10.33 -10.00 10.62
N HIS A 10 -9.41 -9.02 10.64
CA HIS A 10 -8.93 -8.38 9.41
C HIS A 10 -7.99 -9.26 8.56
N ALA A 11 -7.29 -10.23 9.16
CA ALA A 11 -6.45 -11.17 8.41
C ALA A 11 -7.26 -12.07 7.46
N SER A 12 -8.52 -12.37 7.80
CA SER A 12 -9.42 -13.14 6.93
C SER A 12 -9.97 -12.34 5.74
N PHE A 13 -9.82 -11.02 5.78
CA PHE A 13 -10.41 -10.12 4.82
C PHE A 13 -9.45 -9.86 3.65
N ARG A 14 -9.83 -10.33 2.45
CA ARG A 14 -9.03 -10.21 1.23
C ARG A 14 -9.90 -9.70 0.09
N ILE A 15 -9.30 -8.93 -0.81
CA ILE A 15 -9.96 -8.42 -2.02
C ILE A 15 -9.11 -8.73 -3.24
N ASP A 16 -9.75 -8.80 -4.39
CA ASP A 16 -9.05 -8.69 -5.67
C ASP A 16 -8.81 -7.20 -5.97
N ASP A 17 -7.57 -6.84 -6.23
CA ASP A 17 -7.17 -5.47 -6.55
C ASP A 17 -6.20 -5.43 -7.74
N ALA A 18 -6.28 -4.37 -8.54
CA ALA A 18 -5.34 -4.06 -9.59
C ALA A 18 -4.39 -2.98 -9.05
N LEU A 19 -3.14 -3.37 -8.83
CA LEU A 19 -2.10 -2.49 -8.29
C LEU A 19 -0.84 -2.50 -9.16
N TYR A 20 0.03 -1.53 -8.92
CA TYR A 20 1.39 -1.62 -9.40
C TYR A 20 2.20 -2.41 -8.38
N LEU A 21 2.84 -3.47 -8.83
CA LEU A 21 3.73 -4.31 -8.06
C LEU A 21 5.10 -4.34 -8.74
N ASP A 22 6.12 -4.01 -7.97
CA ASP A 22 7.52 -4.34 -8.25
C ASP A 22 8.04 -5.16 -7.06
N TYR A 23 8.77 -6.25 -7.33
CA TYR A 23 9.30 -7.12 -6.29
C TYR A 23 10.73 -7.54 -6.60
N GLN A 24 11.54 -7.63 -5.55
CA GLN A 24 12.96 -7.98 -5.64
C GLN A 24 13.32 -9.05 -4.61
N PHE A 25 14.13 -10.02 -5.03
CA PHE A 25 14.74 -10.98 -4.13
C PHE A 25 15.77 -10.29 -3.24
N VAL A 26 15.81 -10.71 -1.98
CA VAL A 26 16.84 -10.26 -1.04
C VAL A 26 17.73 -11.45 -0.70
N GLU A 27 18.99 -11.40 -1.08
CA GLU A 27 19.97 -12.38 -0.60
C GLU A 27 20.19 -12.16 0.91
N ALA A 28 20.22 -13.26 1.68
CA ALA A 28 20.06 -13.27 3.14
C ALA A 28 21.15 -12.50 3.95
N ASP A 29 22.20 -12.01 3.30
CA ASP A 29 23.35 -11.34 3.95
C ASP A 29 23.42 -9.82 3.69
N GLU A 30 22.42 -9.26 3.01
CA GLU A 30 22.37 -7.83 2.75
C GLU A 30 21.21 -7.15 3.49
N LEU A 31 21.52 -6.65 4.68
CA LEU A 31 20.95 -5.41 5.25
C LEU A 31 21.20 -4.17 4.34
N ALA A 32 21.35 -4.38 3.01
CA ALA A 32 21.71 -3.36 2.05
C ALA A 32 20.54 -2.41 1.78
N PRO A 33 20.84 -1.11 1.67
CA PRO A 33 19.91 -0.02 1.85
C PRO A 33 18.89 0.08 0.71
N ALA A 34 17.84 0.85 1.00
CA ALA A 34 16.78 1.36 0.13
C ALA A 34 16.95 1.02 -1.37
N TRP A 35 16.07 0.13 -1.86
CA TRP A 35 15.55 0.10 -3.22
C TRP A 35 16.28 1.01 -4.22
N GLN A 36 17.37 0.55 -4.83
CA GLN A 36 18.06 1.31 -5.89
C GLN A 36 17.57 0.84 -7.25
N HIS A 37 16.37 1.25 -7.66
CA HIS A 37 16.04 1.37 -9.08
C HIS A 37 15.01 2.50 -9.28
N ASP A 38 15.39 3.46 -10.13
CA ASP A 38 14.74 4.61 -10.83
C ASP A 38 13.40 5.22 -10.36
N THR A 39 12.56 4.50 -9.62
CA THR A 39 11.32 5.00 -9.02
C THR A 39 11.45 5.27 -7.52
N SER A 40 12.64 5.10 -6.95
CA SER A 40 12.89 5.18 -5.50
C SER A 40 12.72 6.57 -4.91
N SER A 41 13.13 7.65 -5.60
CA SER A 41 12.94 9.02 -5.07
C SER A 41 11.46 9.34 -4.82
N PHE A 42 10.56 8.95 -5.72
CA PHE A 42 9.19 9.46 -5.68
C PHE A 42 8.29 8.76 -4.64
N CYS A 43 8.34 7.43 -4.55
CA CYS A 43 7.56 6.74 -3.52
C CYS A 43 8.06 7.09 -2.11
N ASP A 44 9.37 7.28 -1.94
CA ASP A 44 9.94 7.76 -0.69
C ASP A 44 9.42 9.18 -0.36
N ASP A 45 9.40 10.10 -1.32
CA ASP A 45 8.84 11.45 -1.15
C ASP A 45 7.34 11.42 -0.76
N LEU A 46 6.55 10.52 -1.36
CA LEU A 46 5.14 10.34 -1.00
C LEU A 46 4.95 9.78 0.40
N ILE A 47 5.76 8.80 0.79
CA ILE A 47 5.74 8.22 2.14
C ILE A 47 6.09 9.32 3.14
N HIS A 48 7.17 10.07 2.90
CA HIS A 48 7.60 11.19 3.75
C HIS A 48 6.51 12.26 3.88
N LEU A 49 5.84 12.61 2.79
CA LEU A 49 4.74 13.57 2.85
C LEU A 49 3.58 13.06 3.72
N ARG A 50 3.25 11.77 3.60
CA ARG A 50 2.21 11.14 4.43
C ARG A 50 2.60 11.15 5.90
N GLU A 51 3.86 10.89 6.24
CA GLU A 51 4.37 10.99 7.61
C GLU A 51 4.16 12.41 8.16
N ILE A 52 4.46 13.45 7.38
CA ILE A 52 4.21 14.85 7.75
C ILE A 52 2.71 15.11 7.98
N SER A 53 1.84 14.61 7.11
CA SER A 53 0.39 14.74 7.28
C SER A 53 -0.10 14.05 8.57
N LEU A 54 0.39 12.85 8.88
CA LEU A 54 0.06 12.15 10.12
C LEU A 54 0.55 12.91 11.36
N GLN A 55 1.79 13.39 11.33
CA GLN A 55 2.36 14.20 12.41
C GLN A 55 1.57 15.49 12.63
N SER A 56 1.10 16.16 11.58
CA SER A 56 0.37 17.41 11.68
C SER A 56 -1.09 17.26 12.13
N GLY A 57 -1.67 16.06 12.05
CA GLY A 57 -3.09 15.81 12.33
C GLY A 57 -3.55 16.22 13.73
N HIS A 58 -2.75 15.94 14.76
CA HIS A 58 -3.07 16.34 16.13
C HIS A 58 -3.03 17.87 16.33
N MET A 59 -2.11 18.56 15.64
CA MET A 59 -2.03 20.02 15.65
C MET A 59 -3.27 20.62 14.98
N LEU A 60 -3.67 20.09 13.82
CA LEU A 60 -4.86 20.52 13.12
C LEU A 60 -6.13 20.31 13.96
N ALA A 61 -6.26 19.18 14.66
CA ALA A 61 -7.36 18.93 15.57
C ALA A 61 -7.43 19.96 16.72
N ASN A 62 -6.28 20.32 17.28
CA ASN A 62 -6.19 21.35 18.32
C ASN A 62 -6.51 22.75 17.78
N ILE A 63 -6.06 23.08 16.57
CA ILE A 63 -6.39 24.35 15.92
C ILE A 63 -7.88 24.44 15.65
N ARG A 64 -8.52 23.39 15.10
CA ARG A 64 -9.97 23.36 14.86
C ARG A 64 -10.79 23.61 16.13
N LYS A 65 -10.35 23.08 17.28
CA LYS A 65 -11.01 23.29 18.58
C LYS A 65 -10.95 24.76 19.04
N ARG A 66 -9.84 25.46 18.79
CA ARG A 66 -9.63 26.86 19.23
C ARG A 66 -10.09 27.89 18.21
N HIS A 67 -9.88 27.60 16.93
CA HIS A 67 -10.12 28.48 15.79
C HIS A 67 -10.71 27.66 14.62
N PRO A 68 -12.05 27.46 14.60
CA PRO A 68 -12.70 26.58 13.62
C PRO A 68 -12.44 26.97 12.17
N GLU A 69 -12.53 28.26 11.83
CA GLU A 69 -12.31 28.78 10.47
C GLU A 69 -10.88 28.53 9.99
N ILE A 70 -9.88 28.78 10.85
CA ILE A 70 -8.47 28.53 10.53
C ILE A 70 -8.24 27.03 10.35
N GLY A 71 -8.79 26.22 11.27
CA GLY A 71 -8.68 24.77 11.19
C GLY A 71 -9.40 24.15 9.99
N HIS A 72 -10.45 24.80 9.47
CA HIS A 72 -11.10 24.40 8.23
C HIS A 72 -10.22 24.74 7.02
N TYR A 73 -9.71 25.97 6.95
CA TYR A 73 -8.82 26.39 5.87
C TYR A 73 -7.54 25.55 5.78
N LEU A 74 -6.89 25.26 6.90
CA LEU A 74 -5.70 24.42 6.94
C LEU A 74 -5.99 22.98 6.47
N ALA A 75 -7.18 22.45 6.77
CA ALA A 75 -7.56 21.14 6.27
C ALA A 75 -7.80 21.13 4.74
N LEU A 76 -8.32 22.22 4.19
CA LEU A 76 -8.42 22.38 2.74
C LEU A 76 -7.02 22.46 2.09
N LEU A 77 -6.05 23.10 2.75
CA LEU A 77 -4.66 23.12 2.28
C LEU A 77 -4.03 21.72 2.31
N ASP A 78 -4.20 20.96 3.40
CA ASP A 78 -3.74 19.57 3.50
C ASP A 78 -4.35 18.72 2.37
N LYS A 79 -5.64 18.89 2.08
CA LYS A 79 -6.29 18.19 0.97
C LYS A 79 -5.74 18.61 -0.41
N LYS A 80 -5.42 19.89 -0.61
CA LYS A 80 -4.80 20.34 -1.85
C LYS A 80 -3.41 19.73 -2.04
N ILE A 81 -2.63 19.63 -0.97
CA ILE A 81 -1.32 19.00 -0.98
C ILE A 81 -1.46 17.51 -1.35
N GLU A 82 -2.39 16.79 -0.73
CA GLU A 82 -2.68 15.38 -1.05
C GLU A 82 -2.99 15.18 -2.54
N ILE A 83 -3.84 16.03 -3.12
CA ILE A 83 -4.19 15.98 -4.55
C ILE A 83 -2.98 16.29 -5.44
N LEU A 84 -2.19 17.31 -5.09
CA LEU A 84 -0.96 17.65 -5.83
C LEU A 84 0.04 16.50 -5.81
N SER A 85 0.11 15.75 -4.72
CA SER A 85 0.98 14.59 -4.60
C SER A 85 0.52 13.41 -5.44
N GLN A 86 -0.79 13.18 -5.54
CA GLN A 86 -1.36 12.20 -6.47
C GLN A 86 -1.05 12.58 -7.93
N ILE A 87 -1.19 13.86 -8.27
CA ILE A 87 -0.84 14.37 -9.61
C ILE A 87 0.67 14.22 -9.86
N ALA A 88 1.50 14.61 -8.89
CA ALA A 88 2.94 14.43 -8.96
C ALA A 88 3.33 12.97 -9.13
N GLY A 89 2.58 12.03 -8.54
CA GLY A 89 2.83 10.59 -8.74
C GLY A 89 2.46 10.08 -10.11
N THR A 90 1.39 10.62 -10.68
CA THR A 90 1.06 10.35 -12.07
C THR A 90 2.17 10.84 -13.02
N ILE A 91 2.82 11.97 -12.71
CA ILE A 91 3.83 12.62 -13.56
C ILE A 91 5.25 12.06 -13.32
N GLY A 92 5.70 12.02 -12.06
CA GLY A 92 7.06 11.69 -11.65
C GLY A 92 7.45 10.23 -11.83
N LEU A 93 6.46 9.33 -11.88
CA LEU A 93 6.68 7.91 -12.20
C LEU A 93 6.69 7.62 -13.72
N GLY A 94 6.94 8.63 -14.56
CA GLY A 94 7.09 8.46 -16.00
C GLY A 94 5.77 8.32 -16.77
N GLY A 95 4.67 8.86 -16.26
CA GLY A 95 3.39 8.94 -16.98
C GLY A 95 2.63 7.62 -17.16
N GLU A 96 3.19 6.48 -16.75
CA GLU A 96 2.60 5.15 -16.99
C GLU A 96 2.70 4.17 -15.80
N VAL A 97 2.82 4.64 -14.55
CA VAL A 97 2.53 3.74 -13.42
C VAL A 97 1.02 3.52 -13.37
N LYS A 98 0.64 2.45 -14.08
CA LYS A 98 -0.70 1.86 -14.13
C LYS A 98 -0.63 0.52 -13.39
N PRO A 99 -1.77 -0.02 -12.95
CA PRO A 99 -1.81 -1.39 -12.48
C PRO A 99 -1.14 -2.34 -13.47
N ASN A 100 -0.14 -3.10 -13.00
CA ASN A 100 0.57 -4.10 -13.79
C ASN A 100 0.29 -5.53 -13.30
N HIS A 101 -0.31 -5.68 -12.10
CA HIS A 101 -0.71 -6.96 -11.53
C HIS A 101 -2.15 -6.88 -11.02
N THR A 102 -2.89 -7.97 -11.22
CA THR A 102 -4.09 -8.26 -10.45
C THR A 102 -3.68 -9.19 -9.32
N VAL A 103 -3.98 -8.79 -8.09
CA VAL A 103 -3.58 -9.51 -6.88
C VAL A 103 -4.80 -9.81 -6.02
N ASN A 104 -4.70 -10.85 -5.21
CA ASN A 104 -5.60 -11.05 -4.08
C ASN A 104 -4.86 -10.65 -2.80
N ILE A 105 -5.22 -9.52 -2.20
CA ILE A 105 -4.47 -8.89 -1.10
C ILE A 105 -5.32 -8.81 0.18
N GLY A 106 -4.68 -9.13 1.30
CA GLY A 106 -5.18 -8.93 2.65
C GLY A 106 -4.23 -8.06 3.48
N THR A 107 -4.43 -8.01 4.79
CA THR A 107 -3.57 -7.23 5.69
C THR A 107 -2.25 -7.93 6.04
N ASP A 108 -2.21 -9.25 5.87
CA ASP A 108 -1.12 -10.14 6.25
C ASP A 108 -0.33 -10.67 5.06
N GLY A 109 -0.78 -10.45 3.83
CA GLY A 109 -0.12 -10.97 2.66
C GLY A 109 -0.92 -10.76 1.38
N MET A 110 -0.37 -11.25 0.27
CA MET A 110 -1.03 -11.17 -1.04
C MET A 110 -0.68 -12.39 -1.90
N SER A 111 -1.47 -12.63 -2.94
CA SER A 111 -1.11 -13.56 -4.00
C SER A 111 -1.15 -12.86 -5.35
N PHE A 112 -0.17 -13.14 -6.20
CA PHE A 112 -0.02 -12.55 -7.53
C PHE A 112 0.54 -13.57 -8.50
N ASP A 113 0.40 -13.30 -9.80
CA ASP A 113 0.97 -14.14 -10.85
C ASP A 113 2.38 -13.68 -11.20
N SER A 114 3.28 -14.64 -11.41
CA SER A 114 4.66 -14.42 -11.84
C SER A 114 4.99 -15.30 -13.05
N THR A 115 5.91 -14.84 -13.89
CA THR A 115 6.43 -15.63 -15.01
C THR A 115 7.37 -16.74 -14.56
N GLU A 116 7.93 -16.64 -13.35
CA GLU A 116 8.93 -17.56 -12.82
C GLU A 116 8.51 -18.13 -11.45
N ALA A 117 8.97 -19.34 -11.15
CA ALA A 117 8.77 -19.93 -9.83
C ALA A 117 9.63 -19.19 -8.81
N LEU A 118 9.05 -18.82 -7.68
CA LEU A 118 9.81 -18.31 -6.55
C LEU A 118 10.01 -19.42 -5.51
N ALA A 119 11.21 -19.49 -4.93
CA ALA A 119 11.53 -20.48 -3.92
C ALA A 119 10.72 -20.25 -2.63
N LEU A 120 10.24 -21.33 -2.00
CA LEU A 120 9.60 -21.25 -0.69
C LEU A 120 10.54 -20.63 0.34
N ASP A 121 9.95 -19.90 1.28
CA ASP A 121 10.63 -19.16 2.36
C ASP A 121 11.62 -18.08 1.89
N SER A 122 11.67 -17.77 0.59
CA SER A 122 12.52 -16.69 0.10
C SER A 122 11.99 -15.33 0.55
N PRO A 123 12.85 -14.44 1.06
CA PRO A 123 12.45 -13.08 1.40
C PRO A 123 12.32 -12.25 0.11
N LEU A 124 11.22 -11.50 0.05
CA LEU A 124 10.92 -10.57 -1.03
C LEU A 124 10.69 -9.18 -0.46
N ARG A 125 11.31 -8.20 -1.09
CA ARG A 125 10.95 -6.79 -0.95
C ARG A 125 9.87 -6.48 -1.97
N LEU A 126 8.76 -5.91 -1.52
CA LEU A 126 7.60 -5.54 -2.33
C LEU A 126 7.42 -4.03 -2.34
N LYS A 127 7.23 -3.46 -3.53
CA LYS A 127 6.85 -2.08 -3.74
C LYS A 127 5.48 -2.07 -4.39
N LEU A 128 4.52 -1.52 -3.66
CA LEU A 128 3.13 -1.43 -4.09
C LEU A 128 2.77 0.01 -4.36
N VAL A 129 2.06 0.28 -5.45
CA VAL A 129 1.28 1.52 -5.60
C VAL A 129 -0.19 1.14 -5.72
N LEU A 130 -0.98 1.56 -4.73
CA LEU A 130 -2.39 1.26 -4.62
C LEU A 130 -3.24 2.35 -5.28
N PHE A 131 -4.23 1.95 -6.08
CA PHE A 131 -5.06 2.87 -6.85
C PHE A 131 -6.51 2.90 -6.34
N PRO A 132 -7.19 4.07 -6.38
CA PRO A 132 -6.77 5.32 -7.04
C PRO A 132 -6.00 6.30 -6.13
N SER A 133 -5.75 5.95 -4.87
CA SER A 133 -5.11 6.83 -3.87
C SER A 133 -3.63 7.14 -4.17
N HIS A 134 -3.00 6.39 -5.07
CA HIS A 134 -1.56 6.43 -5.38
C HIS A 134 -0.69 6.23 -4.14
N LEU A 135 -1.20 5.43 -3.20
CA LEU A 135 -0.50 5.10 -1.97
C LEU A 135 0.67 4.16 -2.28
N CYS A 136 1.90 4.64 -2.06
CA CYS A 136 3.09 3.81 -2.11
C CYS A 136 3.31 3.06 -0.78
N LEU A 137 3.64 1.78 -0.86
CA LEU A 137 4.08 0.97 0.28
C LEU A 137 5.36 0.22 -0.07
N HIS A 138 6.30 0.19 0.87
CA HIS A 138 7.46 -0.69 0.84
C HIS A 138 7.27 -1.75 1.93
N LEU A 139 7.14 -3.01 1.54
CA LEU A 139 6.88 -4.12 2.45
C LEU A 139 8.01 -5.15 2.34
N GLN A 140 8.39 -5.73 3.46
CA GLN A 140 9.11 -7.00 3.48
C GLN A 140 8.09 -8.14 3.49
N SER A 141 8.45 -9.27 2.89
CA SER A 141 7.56 -10.41 2.78
C SER A 141 8.34 -11.71 2.59
N ARG A 142 7.66 -12.84 2.72
CA ARG A 142 8.20 -14.17 2.50
C ARG A 142 7.29 -14.98 1.60
N VAL A 143 7.86 -15.73 0.66
CA VAL A 143 7.10 -16.66 -0.19
C VAL A 143 6.60 -17.85 0.62
N THR A 144 5.28 -18.01 0.70
CA THR A 144 4.61 -19.11 1.41
C THR A 144 4.09 -20.19 0.47
N ALA A 145 3.83 -19.85 -0.79
CA ALA A 145 3.51 -20.83 -1.83
C ALA A 145 3.95 -20.35 -3.22
N SER A 146 4.29 -21.32 -4.07
CA SER A 146 4.56 -21.12 -5.49
C SER A 146 3.91 -22.27 -6.25
N LYS A 147 2.77 -21.99 -6.90
CA LYS A 147 1.93 -22.99 -7.56
C LYS A 147 1.99 -22.79 -9.07
N GLU A 148 2.35 -23.83 -9.82
CA GLU A 148 2.36 -23.78 -11.28
C GLU A 148 0.94 -23.58 -11.84
N LEU A 149 0.80 -22.69 -12.81
CA LEU A 149 -0.42 -22.43 -13.57
C LEU A 149 -0.26 -22.91 -15.02
N GLN A 150 -1.31 -22.79 -15.84
CA GLN A 150 -1.18 -23.05 -17.27
C GLN A 150 -0.13 -22.15 -17.96
N GLN A 151 0.06 -20.94 -17.44
CA GLN A 151 1.07 -19.98 -17.87
C GLN A 151 1.64 -19.29 -16.62
N GLY A 152 2.90 -19.59 -16.31
CA GLY A 152 3.59 -19.02 -15.14
C GLY A 152 3.20 -19.68 -13.82
N TYR A 153 3.26 -18.90 -12.73
CA TYR A 153 3.11 -19.37 -11.36
C TYR A 153 2.23 -18.41 -10.56
N ARG A 154 1.39 -18.96 -9.69
CA ARG A 154 0.74 -18.19 -8.62
C ARG A 154 1.62 -18.20 -7.39
N ILE A 155 2.08 -17.02 -7.01
CA ILE A 155 2.91 -16.80 -5.83
C ILE A 155 2.01 -16.31 -4.70
N GLU A 156 2.15 -16.92 -3.53
CA GLU A 156 1.56 -16.44 -2.28
C GLU A 156 2.69 -15.94 -1.38
N VAL A 157 2.51 -14.74 -0.82
CA VAL A 157 3.47 -14.12 0.09
C VAL A 157 2.78 -13.66 1.36
N GLU A 158 3.49 -13.78 2.48
CA GLU A 158 3.10 -13.22 3.77
C GLU A 158 3.97 -11.99 4.08
N PHE A 159 3.36 -10.90 4.52
CA PHE A 159 4.05 -9.66 4.85
C PHE A 159 4.78 -9.77 6.19
N GLU A 160 6.05 -9.38 6.19
CA GLU A 160 6.91 -9.33 7.36
C GLU A 160 7.02 -7.90 7.87
N GLN A 161 6.93 -7.72 9.20
CA GLN A 161 7.20 -6.46 9.88
C GLN A 161 6.48 -5.22 9.31
N VAL A 162 5.20 -5.35 8.96
CA VAL A 162 4.38 -4.18 8.59
C VAL A 162 4.25 -3.24 9.79
N GLY A 163 4.75 -2.02 9.67
CA GLY A 163 4.60 -0.98 10.69
C GLY A 163 3.13 -0.66 10.95
N GLU A 164 2.82 -0.15 12.15
CA GLU A 164 1.43 0.09 12.57
C GLU A 164 0.73 1.09 11.63
N THR A 165 1.44 2.13 11.22
CA THR A 165 0.96 3.14 10.28
C THR A 165 0.64 2.57 8.90
N GLU A 166 1.54 1.77 8.34
CA GLU A 166 1.39 1.13 7.03
C GLU A 166 0.24 0.11 7.07
N HIS A 167 0.13 -0.63 8.17
CA HIS A 167 -0.92 -1.61 8.38
C HIS A 167 -2.31 -0.96 8.48
N GLU A 168 -2.48 0.09 9.27
CA GLU A 168 -3.74 0.86 9.32
C GLU A 168 -4.11 1.47 7.97
N THR A 169 -3.08 1.93 7.25
CA THR A 169 -3.21 2.51 5.92
C THR A 169 -3.69 1.48 4.90
N LEU A 170 -3.11 0.28 4.93
CA LEU A 170 -3.53 -0.85 4.10
C LEU A 170 -4.97 -1.27 4.43
N ILE A 171 -5.32 -1.43 5.72
CA ILE A 171 -6.69 -1.75 6.15
C ILE A 171 -7.68 -0.75 5.56
N ARG A 172 -7.39 0.55 5.68
CA ARG A 172 -8.27 1.60 5.15
C ARG A 172 -8.48 1.46 3.65
N HIS A 173 -7.40 1.25 2.90
CA HIS A 173 -7.48 1.02 1.46
C HIS A 173 -8.36 -0.19 1.12
N LEU A 174 -8.16 -1.32 1.80
CA LEU A 174 -8.95 -2.54 1.57
C LEU A 174 -10.46 -2.30 1.82
N ILE A 175 -10.81 -1.59 2.90
CA ILE A 175 -12.20 -1.23 3.24
C ILE A 175 -12.81 -0.29 2.19
N GLU A 176 -12.05 0.72 1.74
CA GLU A 176 -12.50 1.67 0.72
C GLU A 176 -12.78 0.97 -0.61
N LYS A 177 -11.90 0.06 -1.03
CA LYS A 177 -12.07 -0.74 -2.24
C LYS A 177 -13.28 -1.65 -2.18
N GLN A 178 -13.47 -2.35 -1.06
CA GLN A 178 -14.65 -3.20 -0.86
C GLN A 178 -15.95 -2.39 -0.89
N SER A 179 -15.96 -1.26 -0.20
CA SER A 179 -17.12 -0.36 -0.17
C SER A 179 -17.45 0.16 -1.57
N ALA A 180 -16.44 0.45 -2.39
CA ALA A 180 -16.63 0.86 -3.78
C ALA A 180 -17.14 -0.27 -4.67
N ALA A 181 -16.66 -1.50 -4.49
CA ALA A 181 -17.14 -2.68 -5.23
C ALA A 181 -18.63 -2.96 -4.94
N LEU A 182 -19.01 -2.98 -3.66
CA LEU A 182 -20.41 -3.20 -3.24
C LEU A 182 -21.38 -2.12 -3.74
N ARG A 183 -20.90 -0.90 -3.99
CA ARG A 183 -21.72 0.15 -4.61
C ARG A 183 -21.96 -0.13 -6.08
N ARG A 184 -20.91 -0.53 -6.83
CA ARG A 184 -21.05 -0.87 -8.26
C ARG A 184 -22.01 -2.02 -8.48
N GLU A 185 -21.94 -3.07 -7.66
CA GLU A 185 -22.86 -4.22 -7.73
C GLU A 185 -24.33 -3.86 -7.46
N ARG A 186 -24.61 -2.74 -6.77
CA ARG A 186 -25.98 -2.28 -6.50
C ARG A 186 -26.52 -1.36 -7.57
N ASP A 187 -25.63 -0.72 -8.33
CA ASP A 187 -25.96 0.23 -9.39
C ASP A 187 -26.03 -0.46 -10.78
N GLU A 188 -25.65 -1.74 -10.85
CA GLU A 188 -25.82 -2.67 -11.98
C GLU A 188 -27.13 -3.47 -11.89
#